data_AF-A0A355WKZ8-F1
#
_entry.id   AF-A0A355WKZ8-F1
#
_cell.length_a   1.000
_cell.length_b   1.000
_cell.length_c   1.000
_cell.angle_alpha   90.00
_cell.angle_beta   90.00
_cell.angle_gamma   90.00
#
_symmetry.space_group_name_H-M   'P 1'
#
loop_
_entity.id
_entity.type
_entity.pdbx_description
1 polymer ?
#
loop_
_entity_poly.entity_id
_entity_poly.type
_entity_poly.pdbx_seq_one_letter_code
_entity_poly.pdbx_strand_id
1 'polypeptide(L)'
;MAAAVLLGACSGVQTTRNAPIETLPTQIGMQATTGGNWHVQEVRVNVPETLTVSEANLYVPASDIVWREDPYGDRRAQVKAIVELSMQQAFIGMQGAQAVIVDVELKRFHALSQKSRASVGGVHKIHFDVTV
;
A
#
# COMPACT_ATOMS: atom_id res chain seq x y z
N MET A 1 0.69 44.45 43.27
CA MET A 1 1.33 43.40 42.44
C MET A 1 0.55 42.10 42.65
N ALA A 2 -0.08 41.57 41.60
CA ALA A 2 -0.58 40.20 41.57
C ALA A 2 -0.38 39.69 40.14
N ALA A 3 0.43 38.65 40.01
CA ALA A 3 0.95 38.14 38.75
C ALA A 3 -0.12 37.37 37.98
N ALA A 4 -0.21 37.64 36.67
CA ALA A 4 -1.01 36.88 35.73
C ALA A 4 -0.30 35.56 35.39
N VAL A 5 -1.00 34.44 35.54
CA VAL A 5 -0.56 33.13 35.02
C VAL A 5 -1.20 32.94 33.66
N LEU A 6 -0.40 33.08 32.59
CA LEU A 6 -0.81 32.71 31.23
C LEU A 6 -0.38 31.26 30.99
N LEU A 7 -1.33 30.34 30.93
CA LEU A 7 -1.09 28.98 30.46
C LEU A 7 -1.01 28.99 28.93
N GLY A 8 0.21 28.97 28.40
CA GLY A 8 0.47 28.76 26.98
C GLY A 8 0.21 27.31 26.60
N ALA A 9 -0.97 27.01 26.03
CA ALA A 9 -1.27 25.73 25.43
C ALA A 9 -0.71 25.68 24.00
N CYS A 10 0.58 25.38 23.85
CA CYS A 10 1.08 24.83 22.58
C CYS A 10 0.85 23.32 22.60
N SER A 11 -0.41 22.88 22.49
CA SER A 11 -0.74 21.45 22.47
C SER A 11 -1.22 21.01 21.09
N GLY A 12 -0.29 20.47 20.32
CA GLY A 12 -0.58 19.51 19.26
C GLY A 12 0.10 19.85 17.95
N VAL A 13 1.19 19.15 17.65
CA VAL A 13 1.42 18.75 16.24
C VAL A 13 0.18 17.92 15.87
N GLN A 14 -0.75 18.53 15.13
CA GLN A 14 -1.82 17.79 14.49
C GLN A 14 -1.15 16.93 13.43
N THR A 15 -0.89 15.67 13.78
CA THR A 15 -0.54 14.67 12.77
C THR A 15 -1.76 14.56 11.85
N THR A 16 -1.60 14.82 10.55
CA THR A 16 -2.64 14.65 9.53
C THR A 16 -2.89 13.15 9.29
N ARG A 17 -3.31 12.42 10.31
CA ARG A 17 -3.54 10.98 10.22
C ARG A 17 -4.90 10.78 9.58
N ASN A 18 -4.89 10.32 8.33
CA ASN A 18 -6.09 10.11 7.51
C ASN A 18 -6.77 11.41 7.05
N ALA A 19 -5.99 12.47 6.81
CA ALA A 19 -6.52 13.63 6.09
C ALA A 19 -7.09 13.16 4.74
N PRO A 20 -8.27 13.65 4.34
CA PRO A 20 -8.79 13.39 3.00
C PRO A 20 -7.70 13.73 1.99
N ILE A 21 -7.53 12.88 0.97
CA ILE A 21 -6.66 13.22 -0.15
C ILE A 21 -7.20 14.55 -0.71
N GLU A 22 -6.47 15.65 -0.50
CA GLU A 22 -6.70 16.86 -1.27
C GLU A 22 -6.47 16.45 -2.72
N THR A 23 -7.53 16.53 -3.52
CA THR A 23 -7.51 16.21 -4.95
C THR A 23 -6.59 17.22 -5.64
N LEU A 24 -5.30 16.93 -5.64
CA LEU A 24 -4.36 17.49 -6.60
C LEU A 24 -4.93 17.18 -7.99
N PRO A 25 -4.89 18.14 -8.94
CA PRO A 25 -5.38 17.90 -10.28
C PRO A 25 -4.76 16.60 -10.82
N THR A 26 -5.63 15.72 -11.28
CA THR A 26 -5.32 14.40 -11.87
C THR A 26 -4.52 14.60 -13.16
N GLN A 27 -3.25 14.95 -13.03
CA GLN A 27 -2.27 14.93 -14.11
C GLN A 27 -1.12 14.02 -13.70
N ILE A 28 -1.45 12.82 -13.22
CA ILE A 28 -0.54 11.69 -13.41
C ILE A 28 -0.80 11.22 -14.83
N GLY A 29 -0.21 11.92 -15.80
CA GLY A 29 0.17 11.27 -17.04
C GLY A 29 1.15 10.20 -16.62
N MET A 30 0.66 8.99 -16.39
CA MET A 30 1.51 7.81 -16.29
C MET A 30 2.19 7.72 -17.65
N GLN A 31 3.38 8.31 -17.76
CA GLN A 31 4.24 8.00 -18.88
C GLN A 31 4.53 6.52 -18.70
N ALA A 32 3.84 5.70 -19.49
CA ALA A 32 4.18 4.31 -19.68
C ALA A 32 5.65 4.30 -20.09
N THR A 33 6.51 4.10 -19.10
CA THR A 33 7.95 4.00 -19.29
C THR A 33 8.16 2.62 -19.87
N THR A 34 8.19 2.57 -21.19
CA THR A 34 8.85 1.51 -21.97
C THR A 34 8.50 0.09 -21.53
N GLY A 35 7.21 -0.18 -21.25
CA GLY A 35 6.68 -1.48 -21.64
C GLY A 35 6.98 -1.64 -23.13
N GLY A 36 7.38 -2.83 -23.57
CA GLY A 36 7.56 -3.08 -25.00
C GLY A 36 6.28 -2.75 -25.79
N ASN A 37 6.22 -3.15 -27.04
CA ASN A 37 5.00 -3.06 -27.84
C ASN A 37 3.90 -4.02 -27.31
N TRP A 38 3.59 -4.00 -26.01
CA TRP A 38 2.78 -4.97 -25.28
C TRP A 38 1.34 -4.50 -25.10
N HIS A 39 0.42 -5.42 -25.33
CA HIS A 39 -0.98 -5.35 -24.94
C HIS A 39 -1.21 -6.34 -23.80
N VAL A 40 -1.39 -5.80 -22.59
CA VAL A 40 -1.62 -6.61 -21.40
C VAL A 40 -3.08 -7.06 -21.40
N GLN A 41 -3.31 -8.34 -21.68
CA GLN A 41 -4.67 -8.89 -21.77
C GLN A 41 -5.20 -9.33 -20.41
N GLU A 42 -4.30 -9.80 -19.54
CA GLU A 42 -4.63 -10.37 -18.25
C GLU A 42 -3.52 -10.07 -17.25
N VAL A 43 -3.92 -9.88 -15.99
CA VAL A 43 -3.02 -9.85 -14.84
C VAL A 43 -3.43 -10.96 -13.89
N ARG A 44 -2.50 -11.84 -13.55
CA ARG A 44 -2.71 -12.93 -12.59
C ARG A 44 -1.89 -12.66 -11.34
N VAL A 45 -2.56 -12.53 -10.20
CA VAL A 45 -1.90 -12.27 -8.91
C VAL A 45 -1.96 -13.52 -8.03
N ASN A 46 -0.78 -13.98 -7.62
CA ASN A 46 -0.59 -15.07 -6.67
C ASN A 46 -0.12 -14.54 -5.32
N VAL A 47 -0.78 -14.97 -4.25
CA VAL A 47 -0.35 -14.77 -2.87
C VAL A 47 -0.10 -16.16 -2.26
N PRO A 48 1.16 -16.62 -2.21
CA PRO A 48 1.46 -17.97 -1.74
C PRO A 48 0.98 -18.20 -0.30
N GLU A 49 0.38 -19.36 -0.05
CA GLU A 49 -0.02 -19.81 1.30
C GLU A 49 1.19 -19.93 2.26
N THR A 50 2.39 -20.10 1.70
CA THR A 50 3.65 -20.15 2.46
C THR A 50 4.02 -18.82 3.11
N LEU A 51 3.45 -17.69 2.68
CA LEU A 51 3.70 -16.39 3.31
C LEU A 51 3.07 -16.35 4.70
N THR A 52 3.85 -16.00 5.72
CA THR A 52 3.35 -15.89 7.10
C THR A 52 2.54 -14.61 7.31
N VAL A 53 1.44 -14.70 8.07
CA VAL A 53 0.56 -13.56 8.39
C VAL A 53 0.69 -13.21 9.86
N SER A 54 0.75 -11.91 10.19
CA SER A 54 0.72 -11.45 11.58
C SER A 54 -0.27 -10.29 11.78
N GLU A 55 -1.13 -10.48 12.78
CA GLU A 55 -2.00 -9.43 13.35
C GLU A 55 -1.35 -8.74 14.56
N ALA A 56 -0.09 -9.07 14.90
CA ALA A 56 0.55 -8.57 16.09
C ALA A 56 0.72 -7.06 16.04
N ASN A 57 0.29 -6.37 17.11
CA ASN A 57 0.40 -4.93 17.21
C ASN A 57 1.79 -4.46 17.67
N LEU A 58 2.83 -4.87 16.92
CA LEU A 58 4.24 -4.61 17.19
C LEU A 58 4.82 -3.62 16.18
N TYR A 59 6.00 -3.07 16.48
CA TYR A 59 6.68 -2.14 15.56
C TYR A 59 7.19 -2.83 14.29
N VAL A 60 7.71 -4.05 14.45
CA VAL A 60 8.25 -4.86 13.36
C VAL A 60 7.82 -6.32 13.59
N PRO A 61 6.59 -6.70 13.20
CA PRO A 61 6.18 -8.09 13.21
C PRO A 61 7.10 -8.95 12.32
N ALA A 62 7.52 -10.10 12.82
CA ALA A 62 8.34 -11.05 12.09
C ALA A 62 7.46 -11.94 11.19
N SER A 63 6.82 -11.33 10.19
CA SER A 63 5.99 -12.02 9.20
C SER A 63 6.13 -11.40 7.81
N ASP A 64 5.62 -12.11 6.80
CA ASP A 64 5.64 -11.66 5.41
C ASP A 64 4.47 -10.72 5.11
N ILE A 65 3.31 -10.97 5.73
CA ILE A 65 2.09 -10.19 5.57
C ILE A 65 1.73 -9.52 6.91
N VAL A 66 1.57 -8.20 6.87
CA VAL A 66 1.01 -7.33 7.93
C VAL A 66 0.06 -6.35 7.26
N TRP A 67 -1.23 -6.41 7.60
CA TRP A 67 -2.27 -5.54 7.04
C TRP A 67 -3.32 -5.19 8.08
N ARG A 68 -3.69 -3.90 8.19
CA ARG A 68 -4.52 -3.37 9.30
C ARG A 68 -5.51 -2.26 8.91
N GLU A 69 -5.64 -1.91 7.64
CA GLU A 69 -6.55 -0.81 7.24
C GLU A 69 -7.97 -1.31 6.94
N ASP A 70 -8.11 -2.56 6.50
CA ASP A 70 -9.41 -3.21 6.39
C ASP A 70 -9.85 -3.83 7.73
N PRO A 71 -11.18 -4.01 7.92
CA PRO A 71 -11.71 -4.84 8.99
C PRO A 71 -11.00 -6.19 9.06
N TYR A 72 -10.95 -6.76 10.27
CA TYR A 72 -10.37 -8.09 10.47
C TYR A 72 -11.01 -9.12 9.55
N GLY A 73 -10.18 -9.95 8.93
CA GLY A 73 -10.60 -10.94 7.95
C GLY A 73 -9.39 -11.70 7.41
N ASP A 74 -9.57 -12.37 6.28
CA ASP A 74 -8.47 -13.04 5.58
C ASP A 74 -7.51 -12.01 4.99
N ARG A 75 -6.33 -11.88 5.61
CA ARG A 75 -5.31 -10.93 5.15
C ARG A 75 -4.73 -11.30 3.80
N ARG A 76 -4.65 -12.58 3.43
CA ARG A 76 -4.15 -12.98 2.11
C ARG A 76 -5.12 -12.53 1.03
N ALA A 77 -6.41 -12.78 1.22
CA ALA A 77 -7.45 -12.32 0.30
C ALA A 77 -7.48 -10.79 0.17
N GLN A 78 -7.38 -10.07 1.30
CA GLN A 78 -7.39 -8.60 1.31
C GLN A 78 -6.18 -8.02 0.55
N VAL A 79 -4.96 -8.46 0.85
CA VAL A 79 -3.77 -7.94 0.16
C VAL A 79 -3.73 -8.38 -1.31
N LYS A 80 -4.26 -9.56 -1.63
CA LYS A 80 -4.42 -10.00 -3.03
C LYS A 80 -5.29 -9.01 -3.81
N ALA A 81 -6.46 -8.65 -3.28
CA ALA A 81 -7.36 -7.70 -3.93
C ALA A 81 -6.70 -6.32 -4.15
N ILE A 82 -5.92 -5.84 -3.18
CA ILE A 82 -5.18 -4.57 -3.30
C ILE A 82 -4.16 -4.64 -4.45
N VAL A 83 -3.39 -5.72 -4.51
CA VAL A 83 -2.37 -5.91 -5.57
C VAL A 83 -3.04 -6.07 -6.94
N GLU A 84 -4.12 -6.86 -7.03
CA GLU A 84 -4.89 -7.03 -8.27
C GLU A 84 -5.40 -5.69 -8.82
N LEU A 85 -6.08 -4.90 -7.99
CA LEU A 85 -6.58 -3.59 -8.39
C LEU A 85 -5.45 -2.65 -8.81
N SER A 86 -4.35 -2.64 -8.05
CA SER A 86 -3.20 -1.79 -8.34
C SER A 86 -2.55 -2.13 -9.68
N MET A 87 -2.40 -3.42 -10.00
CA MET A 87 -1.79 -3.88 -11.23
C MET A 87 -2.72 -3.67 -12.45
N GLN A 88 -4.02 -3.91 -12.29
CA GLN A 88 -5.00 -3.56 -13.33
C GLN A 88 -4.93 -2.07 -13.67
N GLN A 89 -4.87 -1.20 -12.66
CA GLN A 89 -4.75 0.24 -12.86
C GLN A 89 -3.41 0.62 -13.51
N ALA A 90 -2.31 -0.06 -13.15
CA ALA A 90 -0.99 0.19 -13.72
C ALA A 90 -0.94 -0.12 -15.23
N PHE A 91 -1.71 -1.12 -15.69
CA PHE A 91 -1.64 -1.62 -17.07
C PHE A 91 -2.84 -1.23 -17.95
N ILE A 92 -3.84 -0.50 -17.45
CA ILE A 92 -5.09 -0.16 -18.15
C ILE A 92 -4.90 0.54 -19.52
N GLY A 93 -3.74 1.14 -19.76
CA GLY A 93 -3.39 1.82 -21.02
C GLY A 93 -2.40 1.08 -21.93
N MET A 94 -1.96 -0.12 -21.58
CA MET A 94 -0.98 -0.87 -22.38
C MET A 94 -1.68 -1.61 -23.52
N GLN A 95 -1.69 -0.99 -24.72
CA GLN A 95 -2.38 -1.49 -25.93
C GLN A 95 -1.43 -1.64 -27.14
N GLY A 96 -0.21 -2.14 -26.93
CA GLY A 96 0.72 -2.46 -28.02
C GLY A 96 0.29 -3.65 -28.89
N ALA A 97 1.07 -4.01 -29.90
CA ALA A 97 0.71 -5.10 -30.83
C ALA A 97 0.94 -6.52 -30.29
N GLN A 98 1.82 -6.69 -29.30
CA GLN A 98 2.18 -7.98 -28.71
C GLN A 98 1.31 -8.26 -27.49
N ALA A 99 0.38 -9.20 -27.63
CA ALA A 99 -0.39 -9.75 -26.53
C ALA A 99 0.50 -10.40 -25.45
N VAL A 100 0.32 -10.02 -24.19
CA VAL A 100 1.01 -10.62 -23.04
C VAL A 100 0.08 -10.84 -21.85
N ILE A 101 0.47 -11.77 -20.97
CA ILE A 101 -0.17 -11.99 -19.67
C ILE A 101 0.87 -11.70 -18.59
N VAL A 102 0.50 -10.89 -17.60
CA VAL A 102 1.41 -10.53 -16.51
C VAL A 102 1.10 -11.40 -15.30
N ASP A 103 2.08 -12.17 -14.86
CA ASP A 103 2.02 -12.93 -13.61
C ASP A 103 2.74 -12.14 -12.51
N VAL A 104 2.07 -11.94 -11.38
CA VAL A 104 2.60 -11.24 -10.20
C VAL A 104 2.59 -12.19 -9.02
N GLU A 105 3.76 -12.46 -8.45
CA GLU A 105 3.89 -13.27 -7.24
C GLU A 105 4.29 -12.42 -6.05
N LEU A 106 3.41 -12.34 -5.06
CA LEU A 106 3.69 -11.61 -3.83
C LEU A 106 4.75 -12.35 -3.01
N LYS A 107 5.78 -11.62 -2.57
CA LYS A 107 6.81 -12.11 -1.65
C LYS A 107 6.68 -11.53 -0.26
N ARG A 108 6.16 -10.30 -0.15
CA ARG A 108 5.95 -9.62 1.13
C ARG A 108 4.93 -8.50 0.98
N PHE A 109 4.06 -8.34 1.96
CA PHE A 109 3.17 -7.19 2.10
C PHE A 109 3.20 -6.68 3.53
N HIS A 110 4.14 -5.79 3.83
CA HIS A 110 4.37 -5.31 5.18
C HIS A 110 3.90 -3.86 5.31
N ALA A 111 2.64 -3.69 5.73
CA ALA A 111 2.06 -2.40 6.05
C ALA A 111 2.29 -2.02 7.52
N LEU A 112 1.65 -0.93 7.95
CA LEU A 112 1.78 -0.45 9.32
C LEU A 112 0.83 -1.20 10.27
N SER A 113 1.38 -1.68 11.38
CA SER A 113 0.57 -2.04 12.55
C SER A 113 -0.14 -0.80 13.10
N GLN A 114 -1.19 -1.00 13.91
CA GLN A 114 -1.86 0.12 14.59
C GLN A 114 -0.90 0.87 15.51
N LYS A 115 0.02 0.17 16.18
CA LYS A 115 1.05 0.74 17.05
C LYS A 115 1.99 1.65 16.26
N SER A 116 2.53 1.15 15.13
CA SER A 116 3.41 1.96 14.28
C SER A 116 2.66 3.18 13.75
N ARG A 117 1.45 3.00 13.19
CA ARG A 117 0.60 4.10 12.70
C ARG A 117 0.29 5.15 13.78
N ALA A 118 -0.04 4.70 14.98
CA ALA A 118 -0.44 5.57 16.09
C ALA A 118 0.74 6.27 16.79
N SER A 119 2.00 5.90 16.49
CA SER A 119 3.17 6.47 17.16
C SER A 119 4.20 7.00 16.16
N VAL A 120 5.21 6.20 15.84
CA VAL A 120 6.40 6.60 15.05
C VAL A 120 6.18 6.60 13.54
N GLY A 121 5.02 6.15 13.07
CA GLY A 121 4.75 5.94 11.64
C GLY A 121 5.53 4.76 11.08
N GLY A 122 5.86 4.83 9.79
CA GLY A 122 6.67 3.84 9.09
C GLY A 122 6.47 3.90 7.58
N VAL A 123 7.06 2.93 6.89
CA VAL A 123 6.93 2.76 5.44
C VAL A 123 6.26 1.44 5.11
N HIS A 124 5.43 1.44 4.07
CA HIS A 124 4.93 0.22 3.45
C HIS A 124 6.08 -0.47 2.70
N LYS A 125 6.33 -1.74 2.99
CA LYS A 125 7.32 -2.56 2.26
C LYS A 125 6.61 -3.70 1.56
N ILE A 126 6.43 -3.57 0.25
CA ILE A 126 5.72 -4.54 -0.59
C ILE A 126 6.72 -5.06 -1.61
N HIS A 127 6.99 -6.37 -1.59
CA HIS A 127 7.91 -7.03 -2.52
C HIS A 127 7.13 -8.06 -3.32
N PHE A 128 7.33 -8.08 -4.63
CA PHE A 128 6.70 -9.02 -5.55
C PHE A 128 7.60 -9.22 -6.77
N ASP A 129 7.50 -10.38 -7.39
CA ASP A 129 8.09 -10.63 -8.69
C ASP A 129 7.04 -10.37 -9.78
N VAL A 130 7.49 -9.91 -10.94
CA VAL A 130 6.66 -9.73 -12.13
C VAL A 130 7.28 -10.50 -13.28
N THR A 131 6.50 -11.33 -13.94
CA THR A 131 6.91 -12.13 -15.11
C THR A 131 5.87 -11.99 -16.23
N VAL A 132 6.31 -12.21 -17.47
CA VAL A 132 5.53 -12.03 -18.71
C VAL A 132 5.79 -13.20 -19.65
#